data_AF-A0A941PMU3-F1
#
_entry.id   AF-A0A941PMU3-F1
#
_cell.length_a   1.000
_cell.length_b   1.000
_cell.length_c   1.000
_cell.angle_alpha   90.00
_cell.angle_beta   90.00
_cell.angle_gamma   90.00
#
_symmetry.space_group_name_H-M   'P 1'
#
loop_
_entity.id
_entity.type
_entity.pdbx_description
1 polymer ?
#
loop_
_entity_poly.entity_id
_entity_poly.type
_entity_poly.pdbx_seq_one_letter_code
_entity_poly.pdbx_strand_id
1 'polypeptide(L)'
;MDQPARLYLCARCRTQVVLCSYCDRGNRYCGRACRRTAREAAQRLAAQRYQRSWRGRIAHARRSQRWRERRCAAAGGVPDDAQNVTHQGSQPGAAWAPLAAWTHDSIDSITIGLAHTSAEGAAHTSADTAAGSAPPGLVVATPCWTCRRCGQRQPAALRLGFVRHGLSARQRHDHSP
;
A
#
# COMPACT_ATOMS: atom_id res chain seq x y z
N MET A 1 -21.08 6.91 -27.81
CA MET A 1 -19.62 6.68 -27.99
C MET A 1 -19.12 5.92 -26.78
N ASP A 2 -18.87 4.61 -26.93
CA ASP A 2 -18.26 3.82 -25.88
C ASP A 2 -16.81 4.26 -25.70
N GLN A 3 -16.49 4.84 -24.53
CA GLN A 3 -15.12 5.23 -24.24
C GLN A 3 -14.26 3.97 -24.15
N PRO A 4 -13.08 3.91 -24.81
CA PRO A 4 -12.18 2.77 -24.67
C PRO A 4 -11.73 2.57 -23.22
N ALA A 5 -11.43 1.32 -22.86
CA ALA A 5 -10.88 0.97 -21.56
C ALA A 5 -9.60 1.76 -21.26
N ARG A 6 -9.40 2.08 -19.99
CA ARG A 6 -8.25 2.86 -19.53
C ARG A 6 -7.16 1.95 -19.00
N LEU A 7 -5.95 2.09 -19.53
CA LEU A 7 -4.72 1.57 -18.95
C LEU A 7 -4.07 2.65 -18.08
N TYR A 8 -3.75 2.35 -16.82
CA TYR A 8 -3.02 3.28 -15.94
C TYR A 8 -2.11 2.53 -14.97
N LEU A 9 -1.13 3.26 -14.42
CA LEU A 9 -0.27 2.77 -13.35
C LEU A 9 -0.89 3.08 -11.98
N CYS A 10 -0.95 2.08 -11.10
CA CYS A 10 -1.38 2.28 -9.73
C CYS A 10 -0.56 3.39 -9.05
N ALA A 11 -1.21 4.38 -8.45
CA ALA A 11 -0.54 5.51 -7.81
C ALA A 11 0.31 5.12 -6.57
N ARG A 12 0.18 3.88 -6.08
CA ARG A 12 0.98 3.34 -4.98
C ARG A 12 2.03 2.35 -5.46
N CYS A 13 1.61 1.17 -5.95
CA CYS A 13 2.53 0.09 -6.31
C CYS A 13 2.95 0.08 -7.79
N ARG A 14 2.53 1.08 -8.58
CA ARG A 14 2.89 1.25 -10.00
C ARG A 14 2.49 0.11 -10.95
N THR A 15 1.87 -0.97 -10.47
CA THR A 15 1.33 -2.04 -11.34
C THR A 15 0.38 -1.49 -12.39
N GLN A 16 0.43 -2.06 -13.58
CA GLN A 16 -0.46 -1.73 -14.69
C GLN A 16 -1.88 -2.25 -14.40
N VAL A 17 -2.88 -1.43 -14.73
CA VAL A 17 -4.29 -1.73 -14.49
C VAL A 17 -5.12 -1.31 -15.68
N VAL A 18 -5.89 -2.25 -16.23
CA VAL A 18 -6.92 -1.97 -17.24
C VAL A 18 -8.29 -1.93 -16.56
N LEU A 19 -9.06 -0.88 -16.81
CA LEU A 19 -10.46 -0.77 -16.39
C LEU A 19 -11.34 -0.42 -17.58
N CYS A 20 -12.47 -1.12 -17.74
CA CYS A 20 -13.50 -0.69 -18.68
C CYS A 20 -14.05 0.69 -18.28
N SER A 21 -14.60 1.41 -19.26
CA SER A 21 -15.21 2.73 -19.06
C SER A 21 -16.23 2.75 -17.92
N TYR A 22 -17.07 1.71 -17.82
CA TYR A 22 -18.05 1.57 -16.74
C TYR A 22 -17.41 1.45 -15.34
N CYS A 23 -16.27 0.77 -15.24
CA CYS A 23 -15.54 0.57 -13.99
C CYS A 23 -14.58 1.73 -13.67
N ASP A 24 -14.19 2.55 -14.64
CA ASP A 24 -13.29 3.70 -14.47
C ASP A 24 -14.04 4.90 -13.86
N ARG A 25 -14.42 4.77 -12.59
CA ARG A 25 -14.99 5.86 -11.77
C ARG A 25 -13.90 6.80 -11.22
N GLY A 26 -12.89 7.10 -12.04
CA GLY A 26 -11.72 7.89 -11.62
C GLY A 26 -10.73 7.10 -10.73
N ASN A 27 -10.66 5.78 -10.90
CA ASN A 27 -9.80 4.94 -10.05
C ASN A 27 -8.31 5.30 -10.24
N ARG A 28 -7.60 5.34 -9.11
CA ARG A 28 -6.16 5.67 -9.03
C ARG A 28 -5.30 4.51 -8.55
N TYR A 29 -5.93 3.51 -7.94
CA TYR A 29 -5.25 2.40 -7.27
C TYR A 29 -5.76 1.09 -7.85
N CYS A 30 -4.87 0.10 -7.94
CA CYS A 30 -5.21 -1.22 -8.47
C CYS A 30 -6.28 -1.98 -7.67
N GLY A 31 -6.50 -1.61 -6.41
CA GLY A 31 -7.47 -2.28 -5.55
C GLY A 31 -7.58 -1.67 -4.16
N ARG A 32 -8.38 -2.33 -3.30
CA ARG A 32 -8.72 -1.86 -1.95
C ARG A 32 -7.49 -1.71 -1.05
N ALA A 33 -6.57 -2.67 -1.08
CA ALA A 33 -5.35 -2.64 -0.27
C ALA A 33 -4.48 -1.41 -0.59
N CYS A 34 -4.24 -1.14 -1.88
CA CYS A 34 -3.48 0.04 -2.30
C CYS A 34 -4.15 1.34 -1.88
N ARG A 35 -5.48 1.44 -2.08
CA ARG A 35 -6.26 2.61 -1.69
C ARG A 35 -6.24 2.86 -0.17
N ARG A 36 -6.41 1.81 0.64
CA ARG A 36 -6.45 1.91 2.10
C ARG A 36 -5.12 2.43 2.65
N THR A 37 -4.01 1.78 2.30
CA THR A 37 -2.69 2.22 2.78
C THR A 37 -2.33 3.61 2.29
N ALA A 38 -2.66 3.97 1.04
CA ALA A 38 -2.42 5.33 0.55
C ALA A 38 -3.24 6.38 1.34
N ARG A 39 -4.48 6.04 1.70
CA ARG A 39 -5.33 6.90 2.56
C ARG A 39 -4.73 7.06 3.96
N GLU A 40 -4.31 5.97 4.59
CA GLU A 40 -3.66 6.01 5.92
C GLU A 40 -2.38 6.84 5.90
N ALA A 41 -1.53 6.67 4.89
CA ALA A 41 -0.32 7.47 4.73
C ALA A 41 -0.65 8.97 4.55
N ALA A 42 -1.62 9.30 3.70
CA ALA A 42 -2.06 10.68 3.50
C ALA A 42 -2.65 11.30 4.78
N GLN A 43 -3.42 10.52 5.55
CA GLN A 43 -3.96 10.96 6.85
C GLN A 43 -2.85 11.20 7.87
N ARG A 44 -1.87 10.29 7.97
CA ARG A 44 -0.70 10.48 8.85
C ARG A 44 0.07 11.75 8.48
N LEU A 45 0.35 11.98 7.20
CA LEU A 45 1.01 13.21 6.75
C LEU A 45 0.18 14.47 7.01
N ALA A 46 -1.14 14.41 6.83
CA ALA A 46 -2.03 15.51 7.16
C ALA A 46 -2.04 15.82 8.67
N ALA A 47 -2.11 14.78 9.51
CA ALA A 47 -2.06 14.90 10.96
C ALA A 47 -0.71 15.48 11.42
N GLN A 48 0.42 14.98 10.90
CA GLN A 48 1.74 15.51 11.20
C GLN A 48 1.86 17.00 10.83
N ARG A 49 1.40 17.39 9.63
CA ARG A 49 1.40 18.81 9.22
C ARG A 49 0.53 19.66 10.14
N TYR A 50 -0.65 19.18 10.51
CA TYR A 50 -1.53 19.89 11.43
C TYR A 50 -0.89 20.03 12.83
N GLN A 51 -0.34 18.96 13.39
CA GLN A 51 0.32 18.97 14.70
C GLN A 51 1.53 19.91 14.74
N ARG A 52 2.29 20.02 13.64
CA ARG A 52 3.42 20.96 13.50
C ARG A 52 2.96 22.42 13.33
N SER A 53 1.73 22.65 12.89
CA SER A 53 1.20 24.00 12.70
C SER A 53 1.00 24.71 14.04
N TRP A 54 1.10 26.06 14.04
CA TRP A 54 0.82 26.87 15.23
C TRP A 54 -0.58 26.60 15.80
N ARG A 55 -1.62 26.59 14.94
CA ARG A 55 -3.01 26.30 15.34
C ARG A 55 -3.14 24.92 15.99
N GLY A 56 -2.48 23.90 15.44
CA GLY A 56 -2.48 22.55 15.98
C GLY A 56 -1.80 22.47 17.35
N ARG A 57 -0.65 23.15 17.54
CA ARG A 57 0.04 23.22 18.83
C ARG A 57 -0.83 23.84 19.92
N ILE A 58 -1.46 24.99 19.63
CA ILE A 58 -2.36 25.66 20.58
C ILE A 58 -3.57 24.78 20.93
N ALA A 59 -4.20 24.14 19.93
CA ALA A 59 -5.31 23.23 20.16
C ALA A 59 -4.91 22.02 21.03
N HIS A 60 -3.70 21.49 20.82
CA HIS A 60 -3.15 20.42 21.66
C HIS A 60 -2.92 20.88 23.10
N ALA A 61 -2.31 22.06 23.31
CA ALA A 61 -2.10 22.61 24.65
C ALA A 61 -3.42 22.79 25.41
N ARG A 62 -4.45 23.37 24.76
CA ARG A 62 -5.79 23.51 25.32
C ARG A 62 -6.43 22.16 25.67
N ARG A 63 -6.27 21.15 24.81
CA ARG A 63 -6.77 19.80 25.10
C ARG A 63 -6.08 19.19 26.32
N SER A 64 -4.75 19.31 26.40
CA SER A 64 -3.97 18.83 27.54
C SER A 64 -4.34 19.53 28.84
N GLN A 65 -4.56 20.84 28.81
CA GLN A 65 -5.06 21.62 29.94
C GLN A 65 -6.41 21.06 30.44
N ARG A 66 -7.41 20.94 29.57
CA ARG A 66 -8.74 20.38 29.92
C ARG A 66 -8.67 18.96 30.46
N TRP A 67 -7.74 18.15 29.96
CA TRP A 67 -7.53 16.80 30.48
C TRP A 67 -6.98 16.83 31.92
N ARG A 68 -6.01 17.70 32.20
CA ARG A 68 -5.49 17.89 33.58
C ARG A 68 -6.57 18.43 34.51
N GLU A 69 -7.32 19.46 34.09
CA GLU A 69 -8.42 20.03 34.88
C GLU A 69 -9.46 18.96 35.26
N ARG A 70 -9.89 18.13 34.29
CA ARG A 70 -10.81 17.00 34.57
C ARG A 70 -10.20 15.98 35.52
N ARG A 71 -8.90 15.73 35.44
CA ARG A 71 -8.20 14.78 36.30
C ARG A 71 -8.05 15.32 37.73
N CYS A 72 -7.74 16.61 37.89
CA CYS A 72 -7.71 17.29 39.20
C CYS A 72 -9.10 17.35 39.84
N ALA A 73 -10.13 17.68 39.07
CA ALA A 73 -11.51 17.73 39.56
C ALA A 73 -12.03 16.33 39.97
N ALA A 74 -11.72 15.29 39.19
CA ALA A 74 -12.06 13.91 39.52
C ALA A 74 -11.26 13.34 40.71
N ALA A 75 -10.07 13.88 40.98
CA ALA A 75 -9.26 13.54 42.15
C ALA A 75 -9.73 14.23 43.45
N GLY A 76 -10.83 15.00 43.41
CA GLY A 76 -11.59 15.36 44.60
C GLY A 76 -10.82 16.13 45.67
N GLY A 77 -10.12 17.20 45.32
CA GLY A 77 -9.73 18.24 46.30
C GLY A 77 -8.89 17.80 47.51
N VAL A 78 -8.25 16.63 47.50
CA VAL A 78 -7.22 16.29 48.48
C VAL A 78 -5.88 16.73 47.90
N PRO A 79 -5.15 17.68 48.52
CA PRO A 79 -3.78 17.95 48.13
C PRO A 79 -2.96 16.72 48.53
N ASP A 80 -2.77 15.83 47.57
CA ASP A 80 -1.92 14.68 47.74
C ASP A 80 -0.47 15.16 47.64
N ASP A 81 0.07 15.58 48.79
CA ASP A 81 1.51 15.71 49.04
C ASP A 81 2.25 14.36 48.91
N ALA A 82 1.61 13.28 48.43
CA ALA A 82 2.17 11.93 48.40
C ALA A 82 2.61 11.43 47.02
N GLN A 83 3.14 12.28 46.12
CA GLN A 83 4.01 11.74 45.07
C GLN A 83 5.06 12.73 44.54
N ASN A 84 5.70 13.49 45.44
CA ASN A 84 7.06 13.95 45.15
C ASN A 84 7.98 12.72 45.15
N VAL A 85 8.43 12.28 43.97
CA VAL A 85 9.40 11.19 43.83
C VAL A 85 10.76 11.68 44.36
N THR A 86 10.96 11.58 45.67
CA THR A 86 12.27 11.70 46.33
C THR A 86 12.69 10.36 46.91
N HIS A 87 12.73 9.31 46.08
CA HIS A 87 13.57 8.14 46.32
C HIS A 87 13.60 7.27 45.05
N GLN A 88 14.59 7.47 44.19
CA GLN A 88 15.05 6.40 43.30
C GLN A 88 16.38 5.93 43.88
N GLY A 89 16.30 5.04 44.86
CA GLY A 89 17.48 4.38 45.40
C GLY A 89 18.20 3.67 44.26
N SER A 90 19.44 4.04 44.00
CA SER A 90 20.37 3.22 43.24
C SER A 90 20.46 1.85 43.94
N GLN A 91 20.04 0.78 43.28
CA GLN A 91 20.34 -0.58 43.74
C GLN A 91 21.87 -0.74 43.72
N PRO A 92 22.53 -1.11 44.84
CA PRO A 92 23.95 -1.39 44.82
C PRO A 92 24.20 -2.73 44.11
N GLY A 93 24.92 -2.66 43.00
CA GLY A 93 25.75 -3.74 42.45
C GLY A 93 25.12 -5.14 42.35
N ALA A 94 24.23 -5.36 41.38
CA ALA A 94 24.12 -6.68 40.78
C ALA A 94 25.13 -6.75 39.62
N ALA A 95 26.13 -7.61 39.80
CA ALA A 95 27.28 -7.78 38.93
C ALA A 95 26.92 -7.98 37.45
N TRP A 96 27.75 -7.43 36.58
CA TRP A 96 27.71 -7.64 35.13
C TRP A 96 27.64 -9.13 34.77
N ALA A 97 26.65 -9.44 33.92
CA ALA A 97 26.40 -10.65 33.12
C ALA A 97 27.45 -11.78 33.16
N PRO A 98 27.03 -13.06 33.25
CA PRO A 98 27.61 -14.07 32.40
C PRO A 98 27.01 -13.89 30.99
N LEU A 99 27.88 -13.54 30.05
CA LEU A 99 27.62 -13.67 28.62
C LEU A 99 27.13 -15.09 28.34
N ALA A 100 25.83 -15.26 28.08
CA ALA A 100 25.33 -16.50 27.50
C ALA A 100 25.93 -16.61 26.09
N ALA A 101 26.80 -17.60 25.91
CA ALA A 101 27.45 -17.90 24.65
C ALA A 101 26.38 -18.06 23.56
N TRP A 102 26.49 -17.25 22.52
CA TRP A 102 25.75 -17.46 21.28
C TRP A 102 26.31 -18.73 20.65
N THR A 103 25.59 -19.84 20.74
CA THR A 103 25.88 -21.03 19.94
C THR A 103 25.49 -20.71 18.50
N HIS A 104 26.47 -20.29 17.71
CA HIS A 104 26.41 -20.43 16.26
C HIS A 104 26.43 -21.92 15.94
N ASP A 105 25.28 -22.51 15.67
CA ASP A 105 25.21 -23.72 14.85
C ASP A 105 23.82 -23.82 14.22
N SER A 106 23.73 -23.31 13.00
CA SER A 106 22.88 -23.79 11.90
C SER A 106 22.96 -22.80 10.73
N ILE A 107 24.17 -22.64 10.18
CA ILE A 107 24.33 -22.33 8.76
C ILE A 107 25.01 -23.55 8.18
N ASP A 108 24.20 -24.50 7.74
CA ASP A 108 24.61 -25.50 6.75
C ASP A 108 23.35 -26.00 6.03
N SER A 109 22.99 -25.27 4.97
CA SER A 109 22.36 -25.78 3.74
C SER A 109 21.97 -24.63 2.82
N ILE A 110 22.94 -23.75 2.51
CA ILE A 110 22.92 -23.02 1.24
C ILE A 110 23.71 -23.86 0.25
N THR A 111 23.05 -24.86 -0.34
CA THR A 111 23.56 -25.52 -1.54
C THR A 111 23.21 -24.63 -2.72
N ILE A 112 24.19 -23.84 -3.17
CA ILE A 112 24.18 -23.19 -4.48
C ILE A 112 24.28 -24.31 -5.52
N GLY A 113 23.17 -24.63 -6.18
CA GLY A 113 23.15 -25.44 -7.38
C GLY A 113 23.26 -24.54 -8.62
N LEU A 114 24.49 -24.35 -9.10
CA LEU A 114 24.79 -23.77 -10.41
C LEU A 114 25.31 -24.88 -11.34
N ALA A 115 24.53 -25.24 -12.36
CA ALA A 115 24.96 -25.85 -13.63
C ALA A 115 23.75 -25.70 -14.60
N HIS A 116 23.83 -25.04 -15.76
CA HIS A 116 24.46 -25.48 -17.03
C HIS A 116 23.93 -26.88 -17.45
N THR A 117 23.41 -27.19 -18.64
CA THR A 117 23.37 -26.62 -20.00
C THR A 117 22.51 -27.56 -20.88
N SER A 118 22.09 -27.08 -22.08
CA SER A 118 21.72 -27.86 -23.30
C SER A 118 20.35 -28.56 -23.29
N ALA A 119 19.42 -28.31 -24.25
CA ALA A 119 19.44 -28.43 -25.71
C ALA A 119 19.45 -29.90 -26.20
N GLU A 120 18.33 -30.28 -26.83
CA GLU A 120 17.99 -31.42 -27.73
C GLU A 120 16.56 -31.88 -27.37
N GLY A 121 15.59 -32.03 -28.26
CA GLY A 121 15.64 -32.43 -29.66
C GLY A 121 14.87 -33.76 -29.77
N ALA A 122 13.54 -33.72 -29.93
CA ALA A 122 12.77 -34.90 -30.35
C ALA A 122 11.53 -34.44 -31.11
N ALA A 123 11.66 -34.52 -32.44
CA ALA A 123 10.59 -34.47 -33.39
C ALA A 123 9.67 -35.68 -33.20
N HIS A 124 8.36 -35.44 -33.19
CA HIS A 124 7.37 -36.45 -33.56
C HIS A 124 6.68 -35.98 -34.84
N THR A 125 7.18 -36.53 -35.94
CA THR A 125 6.47 -36.61 -37.22
C THR A 125 5.32 -37.60 -37.09
N SER A 126 4.10 -37.13 -37.33
CA SER A 126 3.00 -37.96 -37.80
C SER A 126 2.37 -37.24 -38.98
N ALA A 127 2.73 -37.69 -40.18
CA ALA A 127 2.03 -37.36 -41.40
C ALA A 127 0.90 -38.39 -41.55
N ASP A 128 -0.34 -37.90 -41.62
CA ASP A 128 -1.40 -38.59 -42.36
C ASP A 128 -2.11 -37.57 -43.26
N THR A 129 -2.13 -37.94 -44.54
CA THR A 129 -2.72 -37.30 -45.72
C THR A 129 -4.08 -37.98 -45.94
N ALA A 130 -5.19 -37.44 -46.43
CA ALA A 130 -5.64 -36.21 -47.08
C ALA A 130 -7.15 -36.07 -46.83
N ALA A 131 -7.69 -34.86 -47.00
CA ALA A 131 -8.82 -34.56 -47.91
C ALA A 131 -9.57 -33.28 -47.49
N GLY A 132 -9.42 -32.24 -48.31
CA GLY A 132 -10.45 -31.23 -48.58
C GLY A 132 -10.90 -30.32 -47.43
N SER A 133 -10.23 -29.18 -47.23
CA SER A 133 -10.91 -27.91 -46.92
C SER A 133 -9.96 -26.72 -47.08
N ALA A 134 -10.53 -25.55 -47.35
CA ALA A 134 -9.89 -24.25 -47.59
C ALA A 134 -8.69 -23.93 -46.68
N PRO A 135 -7.75 -23.05 -47.10
CA PRO A 135 -6.62 -22.67 -46.25
C PRO A 135 -7.16 -22.17 -44.91
N PRO A 136 -6.66 -22.67 -43.76
CA PRO A 136 -7.04 -22.11 -42.47
C PRO A 136 -6.51 -20.68 -42.47
N GLY A 137 -7.41 -19.72 -42.74
CA GLY A 137 -7.14 -18.33 -42.50
C GLY A 137 -6.65 -18.23 -41.06
N LEU A 138 -5.39 -17.83 -40.88
CA LEU A 138 -4.76 -17.65 -39.58
C LEU A 138 -5.75 -16.87 -38.70
N VAL A 139 -6.38 -17.56 -37.75
CA VAL A 139 -7.21 -16.91 -36.75
C VAL A 139 -6.23 -16.19 -35.83
N VAL A 140 -5.87 -14.97 -36.21
CA VAL A 140 -5.06 -14.09 -35.37
C VAL A 140 -5.90 -13.78 -34.16
N ALA A 141 -5.65 -14.49 -33.06
CA ALA A 141 -6.29 -14.22 -31.79
C ALA A 141 -6.07 -12.74 -31.46
N THR A 142 -7.14 -11.96 -31.51
CA THR A 142 -7.04 -10.51 -31.31
C THR A 142 -6.60 -10.30 -29.87
N PRO A 143 -5.49 -9.58 -29.62
CA PRO A 143 -5.02 -9.38 -28.26
C PRO A 143 -6.12 -8.66 -27.47
N CYS A 144 -6.61 -9.34 -26.43
CA CYS A 144 -7.67 -8.82 -25.58
C CYS A 144 -7.13 -8.53 -24.19
N TRP A 145 -7.53 -7.40 -23.63
CA TRP A 145 -7.29 -7.09 -22.23
C TRP A 145 -8.49 -7.50 -21.40
N THR A 146 -8.31 -7.64 -20.09
CA THR A 146 -9.43 -7.89 -19.17
C THR A 146 -9.55 -6.75 -18.18
N CYS A 147 -10.78 -6.26 -17.97
CA CYS A 147 -11.03 -5.30 -16.92
C CYS A 147 -10.69 -5.91 -15.56
N ARG A 148 -9.77 -5.29 -14.81
CA ARG A 148 -9.33 -5.80 -13.50
C ARG A 148 -10.46 -5.90 -12.47
N ARG A 149 -11.56 -5.18 -12.67
CA ARG A 149 -12.67 -5.12 -11.71
C ARG A 149 -13.79 -6.09 -12.01
N CYS A 150 -14.25 -6.15 -13.25
CA CYS A 150 -15.40 -6.97 -13.64
C CYS A 150 -15.03 -8.14 -14.57
N GLY A 151 -13.76 -8.30 -14.95
CA GLY A 151 -13.28 -9.37 -15.83
C GLY A 151 -13.62 -9.18 -17.31
N GLN A 152 -14.55 -8.28 -17.65
CA GLN A 152 -15.00 -8.04 -19.03
C GLN A 152 -13.83 -7.84 -20.01
N ARG A 153 -13.86 -8.60 -21.12
CA ARG A 153 -12.87 -8.50 -22.19
C ARG A 153 -12.93 -7.10 -22.82
N GLN A 154 -11.77 -6.53 -23.09
CA GLN A 154 -11.58 -5.21 -23.65
C GLN A 154 -10.78 -5.33 -24.94
N PRO A 155 -11.03 -4.46 -25.93
CA PRO A 155 -10.30 -4.45 -27.18
C PRO A 155 -8.81 -4.14 -26.96
N ALA A 156 -7.99 -4.44 -27.97
CA ALA A 156 -6.55 -4.16 -27.95
C ALA A 156 -6.25 -2.67 -27.74
N ALA A 157 -7.05 -1.80 -28.36
CA ALA A 157 -6.92 -0.35 -28.27
C ALA A 157 -7.40 0.14 -26.89
N LEU A 158 -6.46 0.62 -26.08
CA LEU A 158 -6.72 1.18 -24.77
C LEU A 158 -6.38 2.67 -24.74
N ARG A 159 -7.17 3.43 -23.97
CA ARG A 159 -6.79 4.80 -23.60
C ARG A 159 -5.73 4.76 -22.52
N LEU A 160 -4.55 5.32 -22.80
CA LEU A 160 -3.56 5.59 -21.79
C LEU A 160 -4.07 6.68 -20.85
N GLY A 161 -4.06 6.39 -19.55
CA GLY A 161 -4.49 7.31 -18.52
C GLY A 161 -3.36 7.58 -17.56
N PHE A 162 -2.97 8.84 -17.44
CA PHE A 162 -2.03 9.28 -16.42
C PHE A 162 -2.54 8.99 -15.01
N VAL A 163 -1.61 8.96 -14.06
CA VAL A 163 -1.96 8.94 -12.64
C VAL A 163 -2.72 10.22 -12.36
N ARG A 164 -4.04 10.12 -12.11
CA ARG A 164 -4.80 11.28 -11.66
C ARG A 164 -4.14 11.73 -10.35
N HIS A 165 -3.69 12.98 -10.26
CA HIS A 165 -3.40 13.54 -8.95
C HIS A 165 -4.74 13.78 -8.29
N GLY A 166 -4.88 13.40 -7.01
CA GLY A 166 -6.12 13.68 -6.29
C GLY A 166 -6.24 15.20 -6.31
N LEU A 167 -7.31 15.72 -6.94
CA LEU A 167 -7.56 17.15 -7.03
C LEU A 167 -7.22 17.74 -5.67
N SER A 168 -6.20 18.59 -5.63
CA SER A 168 -5.95 19.40 -4.45
C SER A 168 -7.25 20.13 -4.20
N ALA A 169 -7.89 19.89 -3.06
CA ALA A 169 -9.07 20.65 -2.66
C ALA A 169 -8.73 22.15 -2.72
N ARG A 170 -9.08 22.78 -3.85
CA ARG A 170 -9.19 24.22 -4.12
C ARG A 170 -10.54 24.29 -4.85
N GLN A 171 -11.55 25.05 -4.47
CA GLN A 171 -11.70 26.05 -3.43
C GLN A 171 -12.31 25.48 -2.15
N ARG A 172 -11.79 25.91 -0.99
CA ARG A 172 -12.66 26.15 0.15
C ARG A 172 -13.45 27.39 -0.25
N HIS A 173 -14.76 27.28 -0.39
CA HIS A 173 -15.59 28.48 -0.33
C HIS A 173 -15.42 29.00 1.10
N ASP A 174 -14.77 30.15 1.21
CA ASP A 174 -14.71 30.90 2.45
C ASP A 174 -16.14 31.29 2.80
N HIS A 175 -16.79 30.50 3.67
CA HIS A 175 -17.92 30.99 4.44
C HIS A 175 -17.32 31.85 5.56
N SER A 176 -17.16 33.14 5.27
CA SER A 176 -17.11 34.16 6.32
C SER A 176 -18.52 34.30 6.94
N PRO A 177 -18.60 34.66 8.23
CA PRO A 177 -19.84 34.64 9.02
C PRO A 177 -20.92 35.61 8.52
#